data_AF-A0A849M9F7-F1
#
_entry.id   AF-A0A849M9F7-F1
#
_cell.length_a   1.000
_cell.length_b   1.000
_cell.length_c   1.000
_cell.angle_alpha   90.00
_cell.angle_beta   90.00
_cell.angle_gamma   90.00
#
_symmetry.space_group_name_H-M   'P 1'
#
loop_
_entity.id
_entity.type
_entity.pdbx_description
1 polymer ?
#
loop_
_entity_poly.entity_id
_entity_poly.type
_entity_poly.pdbx_seq_one_letter_code
_entity_poly.pdbx_strand_id
1 'polypeptide(L)'
;MPDLKTNFAGITSPNPFWLASAPPTNSGYQVMKAFDAGWGGAVWKTLGVPIVNVSSRYGGVNYKDKRLVGLNNIELITDRPLKDNLDDIEEVKKHFPDHAVVASLMVQSKAEWHQIVKDVENAGCDGIELNFGCPHGMCERGMGSAVSQNPDVLTTLTKWVMEVANVPVIVKLSPNITDIRVPARAAKAGNADAISLINTVQSLVGVDIDNFVPYPVVDGKSTNGGYCGPAVKPIGLNMVKECAQDELTNLPISGIGGIENWRDAVEYILLGSANVQVCTAVMHYGFGIIREMISGLEQYMIDKSFNTVDEMVGLALPNVKSWENLNLSYKVIADINDSKCIGCDLCYVACDHGAHQAIGLNKDTRIPYIIDENCVGCNLCSLVCPVEECITMKQVDSGKEEVTWKERTDKDDIPKTFNDKLAGGIGHFVPKPGDAFKK
;
A
#
# COMPACT_ATOMS: atom_id res chain seq x y z
N MET A 1 -1.91 28.50 7.46
CA MET A 1 -1.26 27.20 7.20
C MET A 1 -2.22 26.13 7.67
N PRO A 2 -2.39 25.04 6.91
CA PRO A 2 -3.22 23.91 7.32
C PRO A 2 -2.71 23.30 8.63
N ASP A 3 -3.61 22.73 9.42
CA ASP A 3 -3.27 21.96 10.62
C ASP A 3 -3.01 20.50 10.24
N LEU A 4 -1.77 20.06 10.44
CA LEU A 4 -1.39 18.67 10.19
C LEU A 4 -1.68 17.74 11.38
N LYS A 5 -2.03 18.29 12.54
CA LYS A 5 -2.28 17.48 13.74
C LYS A 5 -3.37 16.45 13.46
N THR A 6 -3.11 15.21 13.83
CA THR A 6 -4.05 14.09 13.66
C THR A 6 -4.48 13.49 14.98
N ASN A 7 -5.69 12.94 15.00
CA ASN A 7 -6.20 12.10 16.08
C ASN A 7 -6.59 10.73 15.51
N PHE A 8 -5.79 9.71 15.82
CA PHE A 8 -6.03 8.35 15.40
C PHE A 8 -6.56 7.51 16.56
N ALA A 9 -7.89 7.32 16.61
CA ALA A 9 -8.56 6.54 17.65
C ALA A 9 -8.24 7.02 19.08
N GLY A 10 -8.01 8.32 19.28
CA GLY A 10 -7.61 8.92 20.56
C GLY A 10 -6.12 9.24 20.66
N ILE A 11 -5.28 8.70 19.78
CA ILE A 11 -3.84 8.94 19.76
C ILE A 11 -3.55 10.21 18.95
N THR A 12 -3.03 11.25 19.62
CA THR A 12 -2.69 12.51 18.95
C THR A 12 -1.24 12.55 18.49
N SER A 13 -0.98 13.11 17.31
CA SER A 13 0.37 13.37 16.81
C SER A 13 0.47 14.72 16.07
N PRO A 14 1.67 15.34 15.99
CA PRO A 14 1.86 16.62 15.32
C PRO A 14 1.58 16.60 13.81
N ASN A 15 1.69 15.43 13.18
CA ASN A 15 1.42 15.21 11.75
C ASN A 15 1.03 13.73 11.50
N PRO A 16 0.50 13.37 10.31
CA PRO A 16 0.03 12.01 10.02
C PRO A 16 1.14 11.00 9.71
N PHE A 17 2.42 11.38 9.77
CA PHE A 17 3.51 10.52 9.35
C PHE A 17 4.12 9.80 10.54
N TRP A 18 3.87 8.50 10.63
CA TRP A 18 4.40 7.64 11.67
C TRP A 18 5.48 6.71 11.13
N LEU A 19 6.48 6.38 11.94
CA LEU A 19 7.36 5.26 11.63
C LEU A 19 6.64 3.94 11.88
N ALA A 20 6.71 2.99 10.96
CA ALA A 20 6.14 1.66 11.16
C ALA A 20 7.01 0.80 12.10
N SER A 21 6.38 -0.16 12.78
CA SER A 21 7.09 -1.17 13.59
C SER A 21 8.05 -2.00 12.74
N ALA A 22 9.34 -1.66 12.78
CA ALA A 22 10.36 -2.12 11.84
C ALA A 22 11.79 -1.77 12.33
N PRO A 23 12.88 -2.09 11.60
CA PRO A 23 14.24 -1.72 12.02
C PRO A 23 14.46 -0.24 12.38
N PRO A 24 13.80 0.74 11.72
CA PRO A 24 13.91 2.15 12.11
C PRO A 24 13.37 2.50 13.51
N THR A 25 12.63 1.61 14.17
CA THR A 25 12.02 1.83 15.49
C THR A 25 12.48 0.79 16.53
N ASN A 26 13.68 0.23 16.37
CA ASN A 26 14.23 -0.79 17.29
C ASN A 26 14.81 -0.20 18.58
N SER A 27 15.02 1.12 18.66
CA SER A 27 15.59 1.77 19.85
C SER A 27 15.12 3.19 20.07
N GLY A 28 15.15 3.63 21.34
CA GLY A 28 14.84 5.00 21.72
C GLY A 28 15.71 6.01 21.00
N TYR A 29 17.01 5.71 20.81
CA TYR A 29 17.92 6.54 20.02
C TYR A 29 17.41 6.82 18.60
N GLN A 30 16.91 5.80 17.90
CA GLN A 30 16.39 5.97 16.55
C GLN A 30 15.08 6.76 16.54
N VAL A 31 14.19 6.48 17.49
CA VAL A 31 12.90 7.16 17.62
C VAL A 31 13.07 8.64 17.96
N MET A 32 13.95 8.98 18.92
CA MET A 32 14.26 10.38 19.24
C MET A 32 14.85 11.13 18.05
N LYS A 33 15.75 10.48 17.27
CA LYS A 33 16.28 11.08 16.04
C LYS A 33 15.20 11.33 14.98
N ALA A 34 14.21 10.46 14.90
CA ALA A 34 13.09 10.64 14.01
C ALA A 34 12.19 11.80 14.45
N PHE A 35 11.87 11.88 15.75
CA PHE A 35 11.07 12.97 16.29
C PHE A 35 11.77 14.32 16.14
N ASP A 36 13.07 14.40 16.42
CA ASP A 36 13.89 15.59 16.16
C ASP A 36 13.91 15.99 14.68
N ALA A 37 13.84 15.02 13.75
CA ALA A 37 13.72 15.30 12.33
C ALA A 37 12.33 15.81 11.90
N GLY A 38 11.29 15.57 12.69
CA GLY A 38 9.91 16.03 12.47
C GLY A 38 8.85 14.93 12.30
N TRP A 39 9.16 13.66 12.54
CA TRP A 39 8.17 12.57 12.46
C TRP A 39 7.09 12.74 13.52
N GLY A 40 5.81 12.60 13.17
CA GLY A 40 4.71 12.81 14.12
C GLY A 40 4.50 11.67 15.11
N GLY A 41 4.92 10.46 14.76
CA GLY A 41 4.77 9.29 15.62
C GLY A 41 5.69 8.13 15.25
N ALA A 42 5.77 7.14 16.13
CA ALA A 42 6.51 5.91 15.89
C ALA A 42 5.79 4.73 16.51
N VAL A 43 5.61 3.68 15.72
CA VAL A 43 5.23 2.37 16.21
C VAL A 43 6.50 1.60 16.53
N TRP A 44 6.70 1.28 17.80
CA TRP A 44 7.89 0.61 18.32
C TRP A 44 8.08 -0.76 17.68
N LYS A 45 9.32 -1.21 17.50
CA LYS A 45 9.58 -2.58 17.02
C LYS A 45 8.88 -3.58 17.94
N THR A 46 8.22 -4.57 17.35
CA THR A 46 7.38 -5.53 18.09
C THR A 46 8.12 -6.15 19.27
N LEU A 47 7.51 -6.01 20.45
CA LEU A 47 7.97 -6.51 21.73
C LEU A 47 7.32 -7.87 22.04
N GLY A 48 8.09 -8.74 22.68
CA GLY A 48 7.69 -10.08 23.07
C GLY A 48 8.86 -10.78 23.75
N VAL A 49 8.83 -12.11 23.79
CA VAL A 49 10.01 -12.88 24.23
C VAL A 49 11.13 -12.67 23.20
N PRO A 50 12.32 -12.14 23.59
CA PRO A 50 13.38 -11.82 22.65
C PRO A 50 13.80 -13.04 21.83
N ILE A 51 14.07 -12.79 20.55
CA ILE A 51 14.45 -13.82 19.57
C ILE A 51 15.91 -13.64 19.14
N VAL A 52 16.44 -14.61 18.39
CA VAL A 52 17.74 -14.49 17.73
C VAL A 52 17.50 -14.44 16.22
N ASN A 53 17.88 -13.32 15.62
CA ASN A 53 17.83 -13.16 14.17
C ASN A 53 18.99 -13.89 13.49
N VAL A 54 18.75 -14.34 12.26
CA VAL A 54 19.84 -14.79 11.37
C VAL A 54 20.65 -13.59 10.84
N SER A 55 21.86 -13.88 10.37
CA SER A 55 22.70 -12.94 9.63
C SER A 55 22.46 -13.10 8.13
N SER A 56 22.45 -12.00 7.37
CA SER A 56 21.93 -11.93 5.99
C SER A 56 20.41 -12.13 5.92
N ARG A 57 19.67 -11.07 6.24
CA ARG A 57 18.20 -11.12 6.40
C ARG A 57 17.41 -10.16 5.51
N TYR A 58 18.06 -9.59 4.50
CA TYR A 58 17.44 -8.72 3.52
C TYR A 58 17.82 -9.11 2.10
N GLY A 59 16.83 -9.16 1.21
CA GLY A 59 17.00 -9.23 -0.24
C GLY A 59 16.34 -8.02 -0.90
N GLY A 60 16.77 -7.66 -2.11
CA GLY A 60 16.23 -6.51 -2.83
C GLY A 60 15.85 -6.85 -4.26
N VAL A 61 14.81 -6.19 -4.78
CA VAL A 61 14.44 -6.19 -6.19
C VAL A 61 14.77 -4.83 -6.77
N ASN A 62 15.56 -4.82 -7.84
CA ASN A 62 15.84 -3.62 -8.63
C ASN A 62 14.98 -3.63 -9.89
N TYR A 63 14.69 -2.46 -10.45
CA TYR A 63 14.02 -2.34 -11.73
C TYR A 63 14.82 -1.42 -12.64
N LYS A 64 15.44 -2.00 -13.68
CA LYS A 64 16.37 -1.29 -14.58
C LYS A 64 17.49 -0.61 -13.78
N ASP A 65 17.65 0.70 -13.93
CA ASP A 65 18.62 1.57 -13.27
C ASP A 65 18.18 2.01 -11.86
N LYS A 66 16.93 1.75 -11.46
CA LYS A 66 16.43 2.05 -10.12
C LYS A 66 16.73 0.90 -9.16
N ARG A 67 17.47 1.21 -8.10
CA ARG A 67 17.70 0.27 -7.00
C ARG A 67 16.50 0.21 -6.08
N LEU A 68 16.23 -0.99 -5.57
CA LEU A 68 15.29 -1.24 -4.47
C LEU A 68 13.85 -0.77 -4.74
N VAL A 69 13.24 -1.23 -5.84
CA VAL A 69 11.78 -1.11 -6.03
C VAL A 69 10.98 -2.02 -5.10
N GLY A 70 11.65 -2.98 -4.46
CA GLY A 70 11.12 -3.75 -3.35
C GLY A 70 12.21 -4.33 -2.47
N LEU A 71 11.89 -4.52 -1.21
CA LEU A 71 12.75 -5.09 -0.19
C LEU A 71 12.05 -6.33 0.39
N ASN A 72 12.77 -7.42 0.51
CA ASN A 72 12.33 -8.61 1.24
C ASN A 72 13.14 -8.75 2.52
N ASN A 73 12.48 -9.14 3.60
CA ASN A 73 13.14 -9.39 4.88
C ASN A 73 12.73 -10.73 5.48
N ILE A 74 13.66 -11.37 6.17
CA ILE A 74 13.43 -12.53 7.03
C ILE A 74 13.74 -12.18 8.50
N GLU A 75 13.57 -10.90 8.86
CA GLU A 75 13.79 -10.41 10.23
C GLU A 75 12.57 -10.67 11.12
N LEU A 76 12.82 -11.05 12.37
CA LEU A 76 11.78 -11.34 13.35
C LEU A 76 11.43 -10.09 14.19
N ILE A 77 10.87 -10.31 15.38
CA ILE A 77 10.61 -9.25 16.38
C ILE A 77 11.89 -8.72 17.02
N THR A 78 11.79 -7.84 18.02
CA THR A 78 12.99 -7.31 18.68
C THR A 78 13.83 -8.44 19.30
N ASP A 79 15.16 -8.31 19.17
CA ASP A 79 16.15 -9.12 19.87
C ASP A 79 16.62 -8.45 21.17
N ARG A 80 16.09 -7.27 21.49
CA ARG A 80 16.42 -6.52 22.70
C ARG A 80 15.59 -6.99 23.89
N PRO A 81 16.14 -7.00 25.12
CA PRO A 81 15.38 -7.25 26.33
C PRO A 81 14.17 -6.33 26.45
N LEU A 82 13.07 -6.85 27.01
CA LEU A 82 11.85 -6.06 27.24
C LEU A 82 12.15 -4.83 28.11
N LYS A 83 12.93 -5.01 29.19
CA LYS A 83 13.31 -3.93 30.10
C LYS A 83 13.95 -2.74 29.37
N ASP A 84 14.92 -2.99 28.49
CA ASP A 84 15.63 -1.94 27.77
C ASP A 84 14.69 -1.18 26.83
N ASN A 85 13.69 -1.86 26.25
CA ASN A 85 12.68 -1.19 25.42
C ASN A 85 11.71 -0.36 26.27
N LEU A 86 11.30 -0.84 27.44
CA LEU A 86 10.44 -0.08 28.36
C LEU A 86 11.13 1.18 28.87
N ASP A 87 12.40 1.06 29.28
CA ASP A 87 13.22 2.21 29.70
C ASP A 87 13.35 3.23 28.56
N ASP A 88 13.61 2.77 27.33
CA ASP A 88 13.68 3.65 26.15
C ASP A 88 12.35 4.35 25.85
N ILE A 89 11.22 3.64 25.94
CA ILE A 89 9.88 4.22 25.70
C ILE A 89 9.60 5.34 26.72
N GLU A 90 9.88 5.09 28.01
CA GLU A 90 9.72 6.09 29.07
C GLU A 90 10.56 7.35 28.77
N GLU A 91 11.83 7.16 28.40
CA GLU A 91 12.74 8.26 28.12
C GLU A 91 12.32 9.05 26.86
N VAL A 92 11.85 8.36 25.81
CA VAL A 92 11.29 9.00 24.61
C VAL A 92 10.09 9.86 24.98
N LYS A 93 9.14 9.33 25.75
CA LYS A 93 7.93 10.08 26.13
C LYS A 93 8.20 11.26 27.04
N LYS A 94 9.24 11.19 27.89
CA LYS A 94 9.74 12.35 28.66
C LYS A 94 10.20 13.50 27.77
N HIS A 95 10.92 13.18 26.69
CA HIS A 95 11.51 14.19 25.81
C HIS A 95 10.54 14.67 24.72
N PHE A 96 9.61 13.82 24.29
CA PHE A 96 8.67 14.07 23.20
C PHE A 96 7.23 13.73 23.62
N PRO A 97 6.65 14.48 24.58
CA PRO A 97 5.33 14.15 25.15
C PRO A 97 4.19 14.25 24.13
N ASP A 98 4.29 15.16 23.17
CA ASP A 98 3.25 15.41 22.16
C ASP A 98 3.33 14.48 20.93
N HIS A 99 4.32 13.58 20.88
CA HIS A 99 4.50 12.63 19.78
C HIS A 99 3.87 11.29 20.12
N ALA A 100 3.26 10.65 19.11
CA ALA A 100 2.64 9.36 19.28
C ALA A 100 3.71 8.25 19.40
N VAL A 101 3.68 7.50 20.50
CA VAL A 101 4.48 6.28 20.68
C VAL A 101 3.53 5.11 20.86
N VAL A 102 3.51 4.20 19.88
CA VAL A 102 2.66 3.01 19.89
C VAL A 102 3.52 1.78 20.13
N ALA A 103 3.24 1.01 21.19
CA ALA A 103 3.97 -0.22 21.47
C ALA A 103 3.43 -1.36 20.59
N SER A 104 4.23 -1.88 19.66
CA SER A 104 3.85 -3.08 18.92
C SER A 104 4.12 -4.33 19.77
N LEU A 105 3.16 -5.25 19.86
CA LEU A 105 3.21 -6.39 20.78
C LEU A 105 2.91 -7.72 20.08
N MET A 106 3.53 -8.79 20.55
CA MET A 106 3.22 -10.16 20.15
C MET A 106 3.69 -11.18 21.22
N VAL A 107 2.72 -11.81 21.89
CA VAL A 107 2.93 -12.88 22.89
C VAL A 107 1.86 -13.99 22.73
N GLN A 108 1.97 -15.09 23.47
CA GLN A 108 1.18 -16.30 23.21
C GLN A 108 -0.02 -16.45 24.14
N SER A 109 0.18 -16.32 25.44
CA SER A 109 -0.82 -16.62 26.45
C SER A 109 -1.55 -15.37 26.94
N LYS A 110 -2.78 -15.56 27.43
CA LYS A 110 -3.57 -14.48 28.04
C LYS A 110 -2.83 -13.79 29.19
N ALA A 111 -2.11 -14.54 30.01
CA ALA A 111 -1.34 -14.00 31.14
C ALA A 111 -0.19 -13.11 30.65
N GLU A 112 0.53 -13.52 29.60
CA GLU A 112 1.58 -12.70 29.00
C GLU A 112 1.00 -11.43 28.38
N TRP A 113 -0.13 -11.52 27.67
CA TRP A 113 -0.84 -10.36 27.12
C TRP A 113 -1.22 -9.37 28.22
N HIS A 114 -1.82 -9.85 29.30
CA HIS A 114 -2.22 -9.02 30.43
C HIS A 114 -1.04 -8.31 31.10
N GLN A 115 0.11 -8.99 31.20
CA GLN A 115 1.30 -8.42 31.82
C GLN A 115 1.97 -7.40 30.90
N ILE A 116 2.25 -7.76 29.64
CA ILE A 116 3.01 -6.89 28.73
C ILE A 116 2.23 -5.62 28.38
N VAL A 117 0.89 -5.67 28.31
CA VAL A 117 0.04 -4.48 28.13
C VAL A 117 0.24 -3.49 29.27
N LYS A 118 0.20 -3.97 30.52
CA LYS A 118 0.45 -3.12 31.70
C LYS A 118 1.87 -2.55 31.69
N ASP A 119 2.85 -3.37 31.31
CA ASP A 119 4.25 -2.94 31.29
C ASP A 119 4.48 -1.80 30.30
N VAL A 120 3.93 -1.87 29.09
CA VAL A 120 4.07 -0.79 28.08
C VAL A 120 3.24 0.45 28.40
N GLU A 121 2.05 0.28 28.98
CA GLU A 121 1.25 1.41 29.47
C GLU A 121 1.97 2.15 30.61
N ASN A 122 2.59 1.41 31.54
CA ASN A 122 3.40 2.00 32.61
C ASN A 122 4.64 2.75 32.07
N ALA A 123 5.21 2.30 30.94
CA ALA A 123 6.27 3.02 30.25
C ALA A 123 5.78 4.29 29.53
N GLY A 124 4.46 4.47 29.39
CA GLY A 124 3.84 5.70 28.88
C GLY A 124 3.50 5.69 27.39
N CYS A 125 3.40 4.52 26.74
CA CYS A 125 2.95 4.47 25.35
C CYS A 125 1.54 5.07 25.19
N ASP A 126 1.28 5.73 24.08
CA ASP A 126 -0.02 6.35 23.78
C ASP A 126 -1.02 5.37 23.17
N GLY A 127 -0.56 4.19 22.75
CA GLY A 127 -1.38 3.14 22.15
C GLY A 127 -0.62 1.83 21.97
N ILE A 128 -1.35 0.79 21.58
CA ILE A 128 -0.81 -0.56 21.39
C ILE A 128 -1.11 -1.03 19.97
N GLU A 129 -0.14 -1.65 19.29
CA GLU A 129 -0.34 -2.31 17.99
C GLU A 129 -0.15 -3.83 18.10
N LEU A 130 -1.21 -4.60 17.87
CA LEU A 130 -1.14 -6.06 17.87
C LEU A 130 -0.58 -6.55 16.54
N ASN A 131 0.65 -7.07 16.55
CA ASN A 131 1.29 -7.56 15.33
C ASN A 131 0.82 -8.97 14.99
N PHE A 132 -0.34 -9.05 14.35
CA PHE A 132 -0.89 -10.29 13.77
C PHE A 132 -0.55 -10.44 12.28
N GLY A 133 0.41 -9.66 11.78
CA GLY A 133 0.70 -9.59 10.35
C GLY A 133 2.00 -10.24 9.87
N CYS A 134 2.94 -10.56 10.77
CA CYS A 134 4.27 -11.07 10.40
C CYS A 134 4.20 -12.39 9.60
N PRO A 135 4.65 -12.43 8.33
CA PRO A 135 4.44 -13.59 7.46
C PRO A 135 5.56 -14.65 7.50
N HIS A 136 6.62 -14.44 8.29
CA HIS A 136 7.80 -15.31 8.30
C HIS A 136 8.33 -15.54 9.72
N GLY A 137 8.78 -16.76 10.01
CA GLY A 137 9.40 -17.20 11.27
C GLY A 137 8.49 -17.24 12.51
N MET A 138 7.50 -16.34 12.61
CA MET A 138 6.50 -16.34 13.68
C MET A 138 5.25 -17.16 13.33
N CYS A 139 4.88 -17.20 12.05
CA CYS A 139 3.75 -17.99 11.54
C CYS A 139 3.94 -19.50 11.74
N GLU A 140 5.18 -19.98 11.62
CA GLU A 140 5.57 -21.37 11.91
C GLU A 140 5.32 -21.76 13.38
N ARG A 141 5.18 -20.77 14.27
CA ARG A 141 4.86 -20.95 15.70
C ARG A 141 3.39 -20.60 16.03
N GLY A 142 2.53 -20.46 15.01
CA GLY A 142 1.11 -20.12 15.18
C GLY A 142 0.84 -18.65 15.54
N MET A 143 1.83 -17.76 15.42
CA MET A 143 1.70 -16.32 15.68
C MET A 143 1.82 -15.50 14.38
N GLY A 144 1.78 -14.17 14.45
CA GLY A 144 1.87 -13.31 13.26
C GLY A 144 0.74 -13.58 12.27
N SER A 145 1.04 -13.74 10.98
CA SER A 145 0.04 -13.90 9.92
C SER A 145 -0.89 -15.10 10.11
N ALA A 146 -0.46 -16.14 10.85
CA ALA A 146 -1.32 -17.28 11.20
C ALA A 146 -2.53 -16.85 12.04
N VAL A 147 -2.39 -15.81 12.87
CA VAL A 147 -3.49 -15.20 13.62
C VAL A 147 -4.42 -14.43 12.69
N SER A 148 -3.89 -13.59 11.79
CA SER A 148 -4.73 -12.85 10.83
C SER A 148 -5.53 -13.78 9.91
N GLN A 149 -5.01 -14.97 9.61
CA GLN A 149 -5.69 -15.96 8.78
C GLN A 149 -6.79 -16.73 9.53
N ASN A 150 -6.89 -16.57 10.86
CA ASN A 150 -7.92 -17.20 11.69
C ASN A 150 -8.72 -16.13 12.47
N PRO A 151 -9.90 -15.72 11.95
CA PRO A 151 -10.75 -14.69 12.56
C PRO A 151 -11.12 -14.94 14.03
N ASP A 152 -11.36 -16.20 14.41
CA ASP A 152 -11.76 -16.57 15.77
C ASP A 152 -10.60 -16.37 16.76
N VAL A 153 -9.38 -16.78 16.34
CA VAL A 153 -8.17 -16.56 17.13
C VAL A 153 -7.87 -15.07 17.24
N LEU A 154 -7.92 -14.32 16.13
CA LEU A 154 -7.71 -12.87 16.15
C LEU A 154 -8.69 -12.17 17.10
N THR A 155 -9.97 -12.50 17.01
CA THR A 155 -11.02 -11.95 17.89
C THR A 155 -10.72 -12.25 19.35
N THR A 156 -10.31 -13.49 19.65
CA THR A 156 -10.01 -13.94 21.02
C THR A 156 -8.81 -13.20 21.61
N LEU A 157 -7.71 -13.10 20.86
CA LEU A 157 -6.51 -12.40 21.31
C LEU A 157 -6.77 -10.90 21.50
N THR A 158 -7.50 -10.29 20.58
CA THR A 158 -7.89 -8.87 20.69
C THR A 158 -8.71 -8.64 21.96
N LYS A 159 -9.69 -9.51 22.26
CA LYS A 159 -10.47 -9.42 23.51
C LYS A 159 -9.61 -9.51 24.76
N TRP A 160 -8.61 -10.40 24.79
CA TRP A 160 -7.72 -10.50 25.95
C TRP A 160 -6.95 -9.21 26.23
N VAL A 161 -6.53 -8.52 25.18
CA VAL A 161 -5.88 -7.21 25.29
C VAL A 161 -6.87 -6.16 25.78
N MET A 162 -8.05 -6.08 25.15
CA MET A 162 -9.10 -5.12 25.51
C MET A 162 -9.63 -5.28 26.95
N GLU A 163 -9.46 -6.45 27.58
CA GLU A 163 -9.81 -6.65 28.99
C GLU A 163 -8.96 -5.82 29.96
N VAL A 164 -7.75 -5.41 29.56
CA VAL A 164 -6.80 -4.72 30.44
C VAL A 164 -6.27 -3.40 29.89
N ALA A 165 -6.38 -3.18 28.57
CA ALA A 165 -5.87 -1.97 27.92
C ALA A 165 -6.71 -0.75 28.30
N ASN A 166 -6.02 0.34 28.64
CA ASN A 166 -6.59 1.67 28.90
C ASN A 166 -6.20 2.69 27.82
N VAL A 167 -5.28 2.32 26.93
CA VAL A 167 -4.90 3.08 25.74
C VAL A 167 -5.48 2.43 24.48
N PRO A 168 -5.64 3.17 23.37
CA PRO A 168 -6.21 2.64 22.13
C PRO A 168 -5.42 1.43 21.59
N VAL A 169 -6.16 0.41 21.12
CA VAL A 169 -5.62 -0.83 20.57
C VAL A 169 -5.84 -0.90 19.06
N ILE A 170 -4.74 -1.00 18.33
CA ILE A 170 -4.67 -1.08 16.87
C ILE A 170 -4.34 -2.53 16.49
N VAL A 171 -5.09 -3.13 15.56
CA VAL A 171 -4.75 -4.47 15.04
C VAL A 171 -4.07 -4.36 13.68
N LYS A 172 -2.84 -4.86 13.57
CA LYS A 172 -2.06 -4.85 12.32
C LYS A 172 -2.34 -6.07 11.46
N LEU A 173 -2.92 -5.86 10.29
CA LEU A 173 -3.42 -6.92 9.43
C LEU A 173 -2.39 -7.40 8.40
N SER A 174 -2.38 -8.71 8.16
CA SER A 174 -1.60 -9.36 7.10
C SER A 174 -2.26 -9.18 5.73
N PRO A 175 -1.50 -8.84 4.66
CA PRO A 175 -2.01 -8.90 3.29
C PRO A 175 -2.09 -10.34 2.73
N ASN A 176 -1.59 -11.34 3.46
CA ASN A 176 -1.50 -12.72 3.00
C ASN A 176 -2.81 -13.46 3.27
N ILE A 177 -3.90 -12.94 2.70
CA ILE A 177 -5.29 -13.39 2.89
C ILE A 177 -6.09 -13.15 1.60
N THR A 178 -7.15 -13.92 1.39
CA THR A 178 -8.05 -13.77 0.24
C THR A 178 -8.89 -12.50 0.30
N ASP A 179 -9.41 -12.17 1.48
CA ASP A 179 -10.26 -11.00 1.71
C ASP A 179 -9.83 -10.31 3.01
N ILE A 180 -9.27 -9.10 2.90
CA ILE A 180 -8.76 -8.33 4.05
C ILE A 180 -9.87 -7.86 5.00
N ARG A 181 -11.12 -7.78 4.53
CA ARG A 181 -12.26 -7.38 5.35
C ARG A 181 -12.58 -8.41 6.42
N VAL A 182 -12.28 -9.69 6.17
CA VAL A 182 -12.54 -10.78 7.11
C VAL A 182 -11.78 -10.57 8.44
N PRO A 183 -10.45 -10.43 8.46
CA PRO A 183 -9.73 -10.14 9.69
C PRO A 183 -9.97 -8.72 10.23
N ALA A 184 -10.30 -7.74 9.38
CA ALA A 184 -10.68 -6.40 9.84
C ALA A 184 -11.98 -6.40 10.68
N ARG A 185 -13.02 -7.12 10.22
CA ARG A 185 -14.26 -7.35 10.98
C ARG A 185 -14.00 -8.15 12.25
N ALA A 186 -13.08 -9.11 12.22
CA ALA A 186 -12.68 -9.86 13.41
C ALA A 186 -11.98 -8.96 14.45
N ALA A 187 -11.15 -8.00 14.02
CA ALA A 187 -10.57 -7.00 14.89
C ALA A 187 -11.66 -6.15 15.56
N LYS A 188 -12.66 -5.71 14.77
CA LYS A 188 -13.84 -5.00 15.28
C LYS A 188 -14.62 -5.84 16.31
N ALA A 189 -14.88 -7.10 16.01
CA ALA A 189 -15.56 -8.04 16.92
C ALA A 189 -14.75 -8.33 18.20
N GLY A 190 -13.43 -8.12 18.13
CA GLY A 190 -12.51 -8.13 19.25
C GLY A 190 -12.53 -6.86 20.12
N ASN A 191 -13.30 -5.85 19.71
CA ASN A 191 -13.35 -4.49 20.26
C ASN A 191 -12.08 -3.67 20.01
N ALA A 192 -11.30 -3.94 18.96
CA ALA A 192 -10.19 -3.06 18.59
C ALA A 192 -10.69 -1.63 18.30
N ASP A 193 -9.88 -0.63 18.65
CA ASP A 193 -10.18 0.78 18.41
C ASP A 193 -9.83 1.21 16.99
N ALA A 194 -8.87 0.54 16.35
CA ALA A 194 -8.43 0.82 14.99
C ALA A 194 -7.75 -0.39 14.33
N ILE A 195 -7.46 -0.27 13.03
CA ILE A 195 -6.64 -1.22 12.27
C ILE A 195 -5.48 -0.51 11.59
N SER A 196 -4.37 -1.24 11.40
CA SER A 196 -3.27 -0.80 10.55
C SER A 196 -2.97 -1.83 9.47
N LEU A 197 -2.74 -1.39 8.23
CA LEU A 197 -2.52 -2.29 7.10
C LEU A 197 -1.81 -1.61 5.94
N ILE A 198 -0.91 -2.30 5.23
CA ILE A 198 -0.64 -3.74 5.32
C ILE A 198 0.68 -4.06 6.05
N ASN A 199 0.76 -5.25 6.65
CA ASN A 199 2.05 -5.88 6.92
C ASN A 199 2.71 -6.33 5.60
N THR A 200 3.86 -6.99 5.65
CA THR A 200 4.59 -7.40 4.44
C THR A 200 3.93 -8.56 3.69
N VAL A 201 4.11 -8.60 2.36
CA VAL A 201 3.58 -9.66 1.47
C VAL A 201 4.57 -10.82 1.39
N GLN A 202 4.15 -12.05 1.62
CA GLN A 202 5.00 -13.23 1.55
C GLN A 202 5.58 -13.40 0.14
N SER A 203 6.90 -13.53 0.02
CA SER A 203 7.57 -13.57 -1.28
C SER A 203 8.96 -14.21 -1.24
N LEU A 204 9.46 -14.48 -2.45
CA LEU A 204 10.88 -14.61 -2.79
C LEU A 204 11.24 -13.49 -3.76
N VAL A 205 12.45 -12.92 -3.64
CA VAL A 205 12.89 -11.78 -4.48
C VAL A 205 13.86 -12.16 -5.59
N GLY A 206 14.29 -13.41 -5.61
CA GLY A 206 15.20 -13.93 -6.61
C GLY A 206 15.78 -15.26 -6.16
N VAL A 207 16.48 -15.89 -7.09
CA VAL A 207 17.22 -17.14 -6.86
C VAL A 207 18.63 -16.92 -7.36
N ASP A 208 19.61 -17.25 -6.53
CA ASP A 208 20.97 -17.50 -6.99
C ASP A 208 20.93 -18.68 -7.96
N ILE A 209 21.10 -18.41 -9.26
CA ILE A 209 20.95 -19.41 -10.32
C ILE A 209 22.14 -20.35 -10.43
N ASP A 210 23.25 -20.06 -9.76
CA ASP A 210 24.43 -20.91 -9.74
C ASP A 210 24.36 -21.89 -8.57
N ASN A 211 23.86 -21.44 -7.42
CA ASN A 211 23.74 -22.26 -6.20
C ASN A 211 22.34 -22.82 -5.94
N PHE A 212 21.34 -22.39 -6.72
CA PHE A 212 19.92 -22.76 -6.60
C PHE A 212 19.29 -22.41 -5.24
N VAL A 213 19.72 -21.30 -4.63
CA VAL A 213 19.22 -20.82 -3.33
C VAL A 213 18.52 -19.48 -3.49
N PRO A 214 17.31 -19.30 -2.93
CA PRO A 214 16.66 -17.99 -2.93
C PRO A 214 17.44 -16.91 -2.16
N TYR A 215 17.20 -15.64 -2.48
CA TYR A 215 17.70 -14.51 -1.69
C TYR A 215 16.68 -14.10 -0.60
N PRO A 216 17.14 -13.71 0.61
CA PRO A 216 18.53 -13.70 1.07
C PRO A 216 19.08 -15.08 1.47
N VAL A 217 20.36 -15.32 1.17
CA VAL A 217 21.04 -16.58 1.50
C VAL A 217 21.57 -16.55 2.93
N VAL A 218 21.28 -17.61 3.68
CA VAL A 218 21.77 -17.91 5.03
C VAL A 218 22.38 -19.30 5.01
N ASP A 219 23.72 -19.38 5.07
CA ASP A 219 24.48 -20.65 5.10
C ASP A 219 24.03 -21.67 4.03
N GLY A 220 23.91 -21.21 2.78
CA GLY A 220 23.49 -22.06 1.64
C GLY A 220 22.00 -22.45 1.65
N LYS A 221 21.18 -21.81 2.50
CA LYS A 221 19.72 -21.99 2.57
C LYS A 221 19.00 -20.64 2.54
N SER A 222 17.68 -20.67 2.41
CA SER A 222 16.81 -19.50 2.49
C SER A 222 15.40 -19.93 2.92
N THR A 223 14.56 -18.95 3.23
CA THR A 223 13.11 -19.10 3.43
C THR A 223 12.36 -17.99 2.69
N ASN A 224 11.03 -18.07 2.63
CA ASN A 224 10.22 -16.94 2.19
C ASN A 224 10.34 -15.78 3.18
N GLY A 225 10.31 -14.55 2.68
CA GLY A 225 10.35 -13.35 3.50
C GLY A 225 9.16 -12.44 3.24
N GLY A 226 9.12 -11.35 3.99
CA GLY A 226 8.15 -10.27 3.82
C GLY A 226 8.62 -9.24 2.79
N TYR A 227 7.90 -9.13 1.67
CA TYR A 227 8.04 -8.07 0.66
C TYR A 227 7.44 -6.77 1.14
N CYS A 228 8.18 -5.69 0.94
CA CYS A 228 7.80 -4.32 1.26
C CYS A 228 8.49 -3.36 0.27
N GLY A 229 8.30 -2.06 0.47
CA GLY A 229 8.82 -1.03 -0.43
C GLY A 229 7.83 -0.64 -1.53
N PRO A 230 8.27 0.15 -2.52
CA PRO A 230 7.38 0.86 -3.44
C PRO A 230 6.44 -0.07 -4.22
N ALA A 231 6.93 -1.25 -4.59
CA ALA A 231 6.16 -2.25 -5.34
C ALA A 231 4.93 -2.78 -4.58
N VAL A 232 4.83 -2.64 -3.25
CA VAL A 232 3.63 -3.08 -2.50
C VAL A 232 2.54 -2.00 -2.39
N LYS A 233 2.82 -0.75 -2.77
CA LYS A 233 1.86 0.37 -2.66
C LYS A 233 0.51 0.05 -3.31
N PRO A 234 0.43 -0.48 -4.56
CA PRO A 234 -0.87 -0.78 -5.18
C PRO A 234 -1.70 -1.82 -4.41
N ILE A 235 -1.04 -2.79 -3.75
CA ILE A 235 -1.69 -3.81 -2.93
C ILE A 235 -2.24 -3.16 -1.65
N GLY A 236 -1.43 -2.34 -0.99
CA GLY A 236 -1.82 -1.63 0.23
C GLY A 236 -2.98 -0.66 0.00
N LEU A 237 -2.96 0.13 -1.07
CA LEU A 237 -4.06 1.03 -1.44
C LEU A 237 -5.37 0.27 -1.67
N ASN A 238 -5.33 -0.87 -2.38
CA ASN A 238 -6.54 -1.66 -2.60
C ASN A 238 -7.13 -2.18 -1.28
N MET A 239 -6.29 -2.70 -0.38
CA MET A 239 -6.74 -3.27 0.89
C MET A 239 -7.25 -2.21 1.86
N VAL A 240 -6.61 -1.04 1.92
CA VAL A 240 -7.11 0.12 2.69
C VAL A 240 -8.49 0.52 2.19
N LYS A 241 -8.66 0.66 0.87
CA LYS A 241 -9.96 0.97 0.25
C LYS A 241 -11.01 -0.09 0.57
N GLU A 242 -10.67 -1.37 0.53
CA GLU A 242 -11.61 -2.46 0.84
C GLU A 242 -12.11 -2.41 2.29
N CYS A 243 -11.23 -2.14 3.25
CA CYS A 243 -11.62 -1.94 4.64
C CYS A 243 -12.42 -0.64 4.84
N ALA A 244 -12.03 0.44 4.17
CA ALA A 244 -12.69 1.74 4.30
C ALA A 244 -14.10 1.78 3.69
N GLN A 245 -14.35 1.01 2.62
CA GLN A 245 -15.70 0.86 2.04
C GLN A 245 -16.58 -0.15 2.79
N ASP A 246 -16.00 -0.95 3.69
CA ASP A 246 -16.74 -1.99 4.40
C ASP A 246 -17.37 -1.45 5.68
N GLU A 247 -18.69 -1.20 5.64
CA GLU A 247 -19.47 -0.72 6.78
C GLU A 247 -19.39 -1.63 8.01
N LEU A 248 -19.11 -2.93 7.82
CA LEU A 248 -18.94 -3.89 8.91
C LEU A 248 -17.59 -3.75 9.62
N THR A 249 -16.58 -3.19 8.94
CA THR A 249 -15.29 -2.89 9.56
C THR A 249 -15.43 -1.63 10.43
N ASN A 250 -15.79 -0.49 9.83
CA ASN A 250 -16.02 0.80 10.52
C ASN A 250 -15.05 1.07 11.69
N LEU A 251 -13.75 1.07 11.35
CA LEU A 251 -12.63 1.39 12.24
C LEU A 251 -11.72 2.42 11.55
N PRO A 252 -11.12 3.35 12.30
CA PRO A 252 -10.01 4.15 11.81
C PRO A 252 -8.88 3.28 11.23
N ILE A 253 -8.30 3.73 10.12
CA ILE A 253 -7.24 3.02 9.39
C ILE A 253 -5.92 3.78 9.45
N SER A 254 -4.84 3.08 9.81
CA SER A 254 -3.45 3.53 9.63
C SER A 254 -2.85 2.82 8.41
N GLY A 255 -2.60 3.58 7.34
CA GLY A 255 -2.15 3.04 6.06
C GLY A 255 -0.66 2.74 6.03
N ILE A 256 -0.26 1.58 5.51
CA ILE A 256 1.12 1.11 5.45
C ILE A 256 1.37 0.43 4.09
N GLY A 257 2.53 0.70 3.48
CA GLY A 257 3.04 -0.06 2.33
C GLY A 257 3.53 0.82 1.18
N GLY A 258 4.84 0.84 0.92
CA GLY A 258 5.40 1.49 -0.26
C GLY A 258 5.24 3.00 -0.34
N ILE A 259 4.99 3.67 0.79
CA ILE A 259 4.93 5.12 0.92
C ILE A 259 6.36 5.67 0.92
N GLU A 260 6.70 6.48 -0.07
CA GLU A 260 8.03 7.12 -0.19
C GLU A 260 7.96 8.65 -0.10
N ASN A 261 6.84 9.25 -0.46
CA ASN A 261 6.68 10.71 -0.50
C ASN A 261 5.27 11.16 -0.06
N TRP A 262 5.05 12.48 -0.07
CA TRP A 262 3.76 13.07 0.33
C TRP A 262 2.61 12.69 -0.60
N ARG A 263 2.82 12.48 -1.91
CA ARG A 263 1.76 12.08 -2.85
C ARG A 263 1.24 10.70 -2.49
N ASP A 264 2.14 9.77 -2.18
CA ASP A 264 1.77 8.43 -1.72
C ASP A 264 0.92 8.51 -0.45
N ALA A 265 1.31 9.35 0.52
CA ALA A 265 0.54 9.55 1.74
C ALA A 265 -0.86 10.14 1.47
N VAL A 266 -0.96 11.14 0.59
CA VAL A 266 -2.23 11.72 0.14
C VAL A 266 -3.12 10.65 -0.48
N GLU A 267 -2.59 9.76 -1.33
CA GLU A 267 -3.37 8.66 -1.92
C GLU A 267 -3.94 7.72 -0.85
N TYR A 268 -3.14 7.35 0.17
CA TYR A 268 -3.62 6.55 1.30
C TYR A 268 -4.70 7.25 2.11
N ILE A 269 -4.56 8.55 2.36
CA ILE A 269 -5.52 9.37 3.11
C ILE A 269 -6.84 9.49 2.34
N LEU A 270 -6.78 9.82 1.04
CA LEU A 270 -7.95 9.91 0.17
C LEU A 270 -8.71 8.58 0.07
N LEU A 271 -8.03 7.44 0.27
CA LEU A 271 -8.64 6.10 0.32
C LEU A 271 -9.06 5.66 1.73
N GLY A 272 -9.00 6.54 2.73
CA GLY A 272 -9.59 6.31 4.06
C GLY A 272 -8.60 6.12 5.21
N SER A 273 -7.30 6.29 4.99
CA SER A 273 -6.33 6.28 6.09
C SER A 273 -6.36 7.61 6.86
N ALA A 274 -6.37 7.56 8.19
CA ALA A 274 -6.29 8.73 9.05
C ALA A 274 -4.83 9.16 9.32
N ASN A 275 -3.89 8.21 9.27
CA ASN A 275 -2.45 8.45 9.26
C ASN A 275 -1.76 7.40 8.39
N VAL A 276 -0.46 7.56 8.19
CA VAL A 276 0.35 6.61 7.44
C VAL A 276 1.60 6.18 8.21
N GLN A 277 1.97 4.90 8.08
CA GLN A 277 3.23 4.38 8.62
C GLN A 277 4.25 4.12 7.50
N VAL A 278 5.50 4.53 7.75
CA VAL A 278 6.60 4.47 6.78
C VAL A 278 7.77 3.66 7.33
N CYS A 279 8.37 2.82 6.47
CA CYS A 279 9.51 1.97 6.84
C CYS A 279 10.60 1.98 5.77
N THR A 280 10.33 1.38 4.60
CA THR A 280 11.35 1.16 3.57
C THR A 280 11.98 2.46 3.06
N ALA A 281 11.19 3.52 2.92
CA ALA A 281 11.71 4.83 2.53
C ALA A 281 12.72 5.38 3.55
N VAL A 282 12.47 5.20 4.85
CA VAL A 282 13.40 5.60 5.92
C VAL A 282 14.66 4.75 5.91
N MET A 283 14.53 3.45 5.64
CA MET A 283 15.69 2.56 5.49
C MET A 283 16.56 2.93 4.28
N HIS A 284 15.95 3.50 3.23
CA HIS A 284 16.66 3.86 1.99
C HIS A 284 17.25 5.28 2.04
N TYR A 285 16.50 6.26 2.56
CA TYR A 285 16.81 7.68 2.46
C TYR A 285 17.07 8.37 3.82
N GLY A 286 16.86 7.66 4.93
CA GLY A 286 17.01 8.18 6.28
C GLY A 286 15.81 8.99 6.79
N PHE A 287 15.86 9.42 8.06
CA PHE A 287 14.74 10.13 8.70
C PHE A 287 14.43 11.50 8.09
N GLY A 288 15.38 12.13 7.41
CA GLY A 288 15.26 13.48 6.86
C GLY A 288 14.20 13.64 5.75
N ILE A 289 13.75 12.55 5.13
CA ILE A 289 12.69 12.56 4.10
C ILE A 289 11.40 13.21 4.60
N ILE A 290 11.15 13.15 5.90
CA ILE A 290 9.95 13.70 6.53
C ILE A 290 9.75 15.19 6.22
N ARG A 291 10.84 15.95 6.03
CA ARG A 291 10.76 17.39 5.73
C ARG A 291 10.08 17.66 4.40
N GLU A 292 10.41 16.87 3.38
CA GLU A 292 9.75 16.95 2.07
C GLU A 292 8.33 16.41 2.14
N MET A 293 8.09 15.36 2.94
CA MET A 293 6.76 14.79 3.13
C MET A 293 5.79 15.80 3.78
N ILE A 294 6.23 16.49 4.83
CA ILE A 294 5.46 17.53 5.51
C ILE A 294 5.22 18.70 4.57
N SER A 295 6.27 19.30 4.01
CA SER A 295 6.14 20.47 3.14
C SER A 295 5.26 20.20 1.91
N GLY A 296 5.38 19.01 1.31
CA GLY A 296 4.56 18.63 0.18
C GLY A 296 3.09 18.41 0.53
N LEU A 297 2.80 17.81 1.70
CA LEU A 297 1.43 17.68 2.19
C LEU A 297 0.81 19.04 2.51
N GLU A 298 1.53 19.94 3.19
CA GLU A 298 1.06 21.30 3.49
C GLU A 298 0.72 22.07 2.20
N GLN A 299 1.62 22.03 1.22
CA GLN A 299 1.39 22.71 -0.05
C GLN A 299 0.19 22.12 -0.79
N TYR A 300 0.05 20.80 -0.83
CA TYR A 300 -1.11 20.15 -1.41
C TYR A 300 -2.42 20.56 -0.73
N MET A 301 -2.44 20.63 0.60
CA MET A 301 -3.61 21.07 1.37
C MET A 301 -3.95 22.53 1.08
N ILE A 302 -2.95 23.42 0.98
CA ILE A 302 -3.16 24.83 0.57
C ILE A 302 -3.77 24.89 -0.83
N ASP A 303 -3.18 24.18 -1.80
CA ASP A 303 -3.62 24.20 -3.20
C ASP A 303 -5.05 23.66 -3.36
N LYS A 304 -5.47 22.75 -2.47
CA LYS A 304 -6.81 22.16 -2.47
C LYS A 304 -7.78 22.78 -1.46
N SER A 305 -7.36 23.82 -0.74
CA SER A 305 -8.15 24.50 0.30
C SER A 305 -8.60 23.60 1.45
N PHE A 306 -7.79 22.61 1.85
CA PHE A 306 -8.01 21.81 3.05
C PHE A 306 -7.42 22.49 4.28
N ASN A 307 -8.17 22.51 5.39
CA ASN A 307 -7.71 23.07 6.66
C ASN A 307 -7.13 22.02 7.60
N THR A 308 -7.63 20.78 7.55
CA THR A 308 -7.18 19.67 8.38
C THR A 308 -7.01 18.40 7.55
N VAL A 309 -6.20 17.46 8.04
CA VAL A 309 -6.01 16.15 7.37
C VAL A 309 -7.32 15.35 7.33
N ASP A 310 -8.16 15.46 8.36
CA ASP A 310 -9.43 14.73 8.46
C ASP A 310 -10.41 15.08 7.33
N GLU A 311 -10.37 16.30 6.78
CA GLU A 311 -11.20 16.72 5.64
C GLU A 311 -10.91 15.90 4.37
N MET A 312 -9.73 15.29 4.27
CA MET A 312 -9.30 14.51 3.10
C MET A 312 -9.66 13.03 3.21
N VAL A 313 -9.88 12.52 4.41
CA VAL A 313 -9.99 11.09 4.69
C VAL A 313 -11.16 10.49 3.89
N GLY A 314 -10.84 9.57 2.99
CA GLY A 314 -11.84 8.81 2.22
C GLY A 314 -12.52 9.57 1.06
N LEU A 315 -12.10 10.78 0.71
CA LEU A 315 -12.71 11.56 -0.38
C LEU A 315 -12.69 10.86 -1.75
N ALA A 316 -11.77 9.92 -1.99
CA ALA A 316 -11.74 9.14 -3.23
C ALA A 316 -12.66 7.91 -3.20
N LEU A 317 -13.13 7.46 -2.03
CA LEU A 317 -13.92 6.23 -1.89
C LEU A 317 -15.22 6.22 -2.72
N PRO A 318 -16.00 7.32 -2.80
CA PRO A 318 -17.20 7.35 -3.64
C PRO A 318 -16.92 7.12 -5.13
N ASN A 319 -15.69 7.39 -5.59
CA ASN A 319 -15.26 7.24 -6.98
C ASN A 319 -14.74 5.82 -7.29
N VAL A 320 -14.56 4.96 -6.28
CA VAL A 320 -14.16 3.56 -6.48
C VAL A 320 -15.41 2.69 -6.57
N LYS A 321 -15.87 2.44 -7.80
CA LYS A 321 -17.05 1.62 -8.11
C LYS A 321 -16.66 0.19 -8.52
N SER A 322 -17.62 -0.74 -8.46
CA SER A 322 -17.49 -2.00 -9.21
C SER A 322 -17.49 -1.72 -10.72
N TRP A 323 -16.81 -2.56 -11.49
CA TRP A 323 -16.66 -2.37 -12.95
C TRP A 323 -17.99 -2.18 -13.66
N GLU A 324 -19.03 -2.92 -13.24
CA GLU A 324 -20.33 -2.88 -13.88
C GLU A 324 -21.03 -1.51 -13.79
N ASN A 325 -20.60 -0.65 -12.87
CA ASN A 325 -21.13 0.69 -12.64
C ASN A 325 -20.30 1.79 -13.31
N LEU A 326 -19.30 1.44 -14.12
CA LEU A 326 -18.53 2.40 -14.92
C LEU A 326 -19.31 2.79 -16.17
N ASN A 327 -19.16 4.05 -16.58
CA ASN A 327 -19.77 4.60 -17.79
C ASN A 327 -19.14 3.98 -19.05
N LEU A 328 -19.88 3.10 -19.71
CA LEU A 328 -19.47 2.41 -20.94
C LEU A 328 -19.44 3.33 -22.17
N SER A 329 -20.11 4.48 -22.10
CA SER A 329 -20.17 5.47 -23.17
C SER A 329 -19.03 6.49 -23.10
N TYR A 330 -18.25 6.50 -22.01
CA TYR A 330 -17.06 7.33 -21.90
C TYR A 330 -15.99 6.86 -22.88
N LYS A 331 -15.51 7.76 -23.75
CA LYS A 331 -14.51 7.44 -24.76
C LYS A 331 -13.38 8.45 -24.73
N VAL A 332 -12.16 7.91 -24.75
CA VAL A 332 -10.93 8.67 -24.99
C VAL A 332 -10.17 8.04 -26.14
N ILE A 333 -9.37 8.84 -26.85
CA ILE A 333 -8.39 8.36 -27.83
C ILE A 333 -7.03 8.94 -27.50
N ALA A 334 -5.97 8.25 -27.92
CA ALA A 334 -4.62 8.75 -27.76
C ALA A 334 -4.40 9.96 -28.69
N ASP A 335 -3.52 10.85 -28.27
CA ASP A 335 -3.08 12.01 -29.05
C ASP A 335 -1.57 12.18 -28.88
N ILE A 336 -0.85 12.26 -30.00
CA ILE A 336 0.61 12.34 -30.02
C ILE A 336 1.02 13.79 -30.26
N ASN A 337 1.89 14.31 -29.40
CA ASN A 337 2.56 15.58 -29.61
C ASN A 337 3.83 15.38 -30.44
N ASP A 338 3.73 15.69 -31.73
CA ASP A 338 4.80 15.57 -32.71
C ASP A 338 6.11 16.24 -32.28
N SER A 339 6.02 17.40 -31.61
CA SER A 339 7.22 18.17 -31.21
C SER A 339 7.99 17.54 -30.04
N LYS A 340 7.34 16.69 -29.24
CA LYS A 340 7.95 15.96 -28.13
C LYS A 340 8.40 14.55 -28.53
N CYS A 341 7.89 14.04 -29.65
CA CYS A 341 8.17 12.69 -30.10
C CYS A 341 9.65 12.50 -30.48
N ILE A 342 10.28 11.48 -29.91
CA ILE A 342 11.69 11.12 -30.19
C ILE A 342 11.83 10.01 -31.25
N GLY A 343 10.72 9.52 -31.81
CA GLY A 343 10.70 8.46 -32.82
C GLY A 343 11.28 7.13 -32.36
N CYS A 344 10.93 6.70 -31.15
CA CYS A 344 11.37 5.42 -30.58
C CYS A 344 10.43 4.23 -30.88
N ASP A 345 9.27 4.51 -31.48
CA ASP A 345 8.23 3.55 -31.88
C ASP A 345 7.66 2.65 -30.76
N LEU A 346 7.99 2.92 -29.49
CA LEU A 346 7.53 2.10 -28.37
C LEU A 346 6.00 2.09 -28.23
N CYS A 347 5.35 3.23 -28.49
CA CYS A 347 3.89 3.31 -28.51
C CYS A 347 3.27 2.46 -29.62
N TYR A 348 3.89 2.45 -30.81
CA TYR A 348 3.48 1.59 -31.92
C TYR A 348 3.61 0.12 -31.53
N VAL A 349 4.80 -0.30 -31.08
CA VAL A 349 5.05 -1.69 -30.65
C VAL A 349 4.07 -2.15 -29.57
N ALA A 350 3.81 -1.30 -28.58
CA ALA A 350 2.88 -1.62 -27.50
C ALA A 350 1.44 -1.77 -28.01
N CYS A 351 1.01 -0.93 -28.95
CA CYS A 351 -0.33 -1.03 -29.52
C CYS A 351 -0.47 -2.21 -30.50
N ASP A 352 0.53 -2.42 -31.35
CA ASP A 352 0.52 -3.43 -32.40
C ASP A 352 0.64 -4.85 -31.85
N HIS A 353 1.58 -5.08 -30.93
CA HIS A 353 1.82 -6.43 -30.37
C HIS A 353 1.06 -6.69 -29.07
N GLY A 354 0.64 -5.65 -28.35
CA GLY A 354 0.06 -5.76 -27.01
C GLY A 354 -1.41 -5.34 -26.89
N ALA A 355 -2.01 -4.77 -27.94
CA ALA A 355 -3.36 -4.22 -27.86
C ALA A 355 -4.14 -4.32 -29.19
N HIS A 356 -4.39 -3.18 -29.86
CA HIS A 356 -5.46 -2.99 -30.84
C HIS A 356 -5.00 -2.51 -32.23
N GLN A 357 -3.69 -2.52 -32.53
CA GLN A 357 -3.14 -2.13 -33.85
C GLN A 357 -3.68 -0.77 -34.33
N ALA A 358 -3.82 0.17 -33.40
CA ALA A 358 -4.46 1.48 -33.60
C ALA A 358 -3.45 2.63 -33.76
N ILE A 359 -2.18 2.31 -34.00
CA ILE A 359 -1.12 3.28 -34.23
C ILE A 359 -0.44 2.88 -35.54
N GLY A 360 -0.31 3.83 -36.46
CA GLY A 360 0.44 3.67 -37.70
C GLY A 360 1.80 4.34 -37.62
N LEU A 361 2.74 3.88 -38.45
CA LEU A 361 4.03 4.53 -38.64
C LEU A 361 4.01 5.35 -39.93
N ASN A 362 4.45 6.60 -39.85
CA ASN A 362 4.69 7.40 -41.03
C ASN A 362 6.01 6.93 -41.69
N LYS A 363 6.03 6.87 -43.03
CA LYS A 363 7.23 6.44 -43.79
C LYS A 363 8.22 7.58 -43.99
N ASP A 364 7.72 8.81 -44.03
CA ASP A 364 8.51 10.02 -44.31
C ASP A 364 8.97 10.68 -43.00
N THR A 365 8.20 10.51 -41.92
CA THR A 365 8.55 11.00 -40.58
C THR A 365 8.67 9.82 -39.61
N ARG A 366 9.57 9.90 -38.62
CA ARG A 366 9.60 8.90 -37.52
C ARG A 366 8.57 9.18 -36.44
N ILE A 367 7.45 9.82 -36.80
CA ILE A 367 6.40 10.19 -35.86
C ILE A 367 5.22 9.27 -36.11
N PRO A 368 4.85 8.41 -35.15
CA PRO A 368 3.66 7.58 -35.26
C PRO A 368 2.39 8.44 -35.28
N TYR A 369 1.32 7.93 -35.87
CA TYR A 369 0.00 8.57 -35.88
C TYR A 369 -1.07 7.62 -35.33
N ILE A 370 -2.12 8.19 -34.75
CA ILE A 370 -3.24 7.42 -34.19
C ILE A 370 -4.24 7.11 -35.31
N ILE A 371 -4.72 5.87 -35.36
CA ILE A 371 -5.81 5.42 -36.23
C ILE A 371 -7.09 5.52 -35.39
N ASP A 372 -7.74 6.68 -35.42
CA ASP A 372 -8.84 7.05 -34.51
C ASP A 372 -9.98 6.03 -34.47
N GLU A 373 -10.35 5.46 -35.63
CA GLU A 373 -11.39 4.45 -35.74
C GLU A 373 -11.06 3.14 -35.01
N ASN A 374 -9.77 2.84 -34.84
CA ASN A 374 -9.29 1.65 -34.14
C ASN A 374 -8.85 1.96 -32.70
N CYS A 375 -8.65 3.22 -32.33
CA CYS A 375 -8.20 3.55 -30.98
C CYS A 375 -9.34 3.33 -29.97
N VAL A 376 -9.13 2.39 -29.04
CA VAL A 376 -10.10 2.07 -27.98
C VAL A 376 -9.85 2.82 -26.67
N GLY A 377 -8.81 3.65 -26.61
CA GLY A 377 -8.51 4.43 -25.40
C GLY A 377 -7.97 3.61 -24.23
N CYS A 378 -7.21 2.53 -24.46
CA CYS A 378 -6.69 1.67 -23.38
C CYS A 378 -5.54 2.27 -22.57
N ASN A 379 -5.05 3.46 -22.94
CA ASN A 379 -3.93 4.18 -22.31
C ASN A 379 -2.55 3.50 -22.39
N LEU A 380 -2.42 2.28 -22.94
CA LEU A 380 -1.13 1.57 -22.95
C LEU A 380 -0.01 2.38 -23.61
N CYS A 381 -0.29 3.04 -24.74
CA CYS A 381 0.71 3.83 -25.47
C CYS A 381 1.23 5.04 -24.67
N SER A 382 0.37 5.70 -23.89
CA SER A 382 0.80 6.82 -23.04
C SER A 382 1.60 6.34 -21.84
N LEU A 383 1.25 5.19 -21.25
CA LEU A 383 1.94 4.60 -20.11
C LEU A 383 3.35 4.10 -20.44
N VAL A 384 3.58 3.61 -21.66
CA VAL A 384 4.92 3.14 -22.09
C VAL A 384 5.78 4.25 -22.67
N CYS A 385 5.22 5.40 -23.05
CA CYS A 385 5.98 6.48 -23.66
C CYS A 385 7.03 7.01 -22.68
N PRO A 386 8.33 7.07 -23.07
CA PRO A 386 9.38 7.53 -22.16
C PRO A 386 9.46 9.06 -22.04
N VAL A 387 8.65 9.79 -22.83
CA VAL A 387 8.64 11.25 -22.86
C VAL A 387 7.33 11.74 -22.23
N GLU A 388 7.47 12.50 -21.14
CA GLU A 388 6.34 13.04 -20.40
C GLU A 388 5.44 13.91 -21.29
N GLU A 389 4.14 13.66 -21.21
CA GLU A 389 3.09 14.31 -22.02
C GLU A 389 3.34 14.29 -23.54
N CYS A 390 4.17 13.38 -24.05
CA CYS A 390 4.28 13.17 -25.49
C CYS A 390 3.03 12.49 -26.05
N ILE A 391 2.37 11.65 -25.25
CA ILE A 391 1.09 11.04 -25.59
C ILE A 391 0.10 11.34 -24.48
N THR A 392 -1.02 11.96 -24.84
CA THR A 392 -2.12 12.26 -23.91
C THR A 392 -3.40 11.56 -24.36
N MET A 393 -4.39 11.49 -23.47
CA MET A 393 -5.69 10.89 -23.78
C MET A 393 -6.73 12.00 -23.90
N LYS A 394 -7.27 12.19 -25.09
CA LYS A 394 -8.31 13.19 -25.37
C LYS A 394 -9.68 12.54 -25.28
N GLN A 395 -10.57 13.15 -24.50
CA GLN A 395 -11.98 12.76 -24.51
C GLN A 395 -12.59 13.08 -25.87
N VAL A 396 -13.32 12.13 -26.42
CA VAL A 396 -14.08 12.29 -27.66
C VAL A 396 -15.54 11.97 -27.41
N ASP A 397 -16.42 12.66 -28.13
CA ASP A 397 -17.85 12.35 -28.08
C ASP A 397 -18.09 10.97 -28.68
N SER A 398 -18.67 10.07 -27.90
CA SER A 398 -19.05 8.74 -28.37
C SER A 398 -20.37 8.76 -29.15
N GLY A 399 -21.13 9.86 -29.08
CA GLY A 399 -22.48 9.99 -29.62
C GLY A 399 -23.51 9.12 -28.89
N LYS A 400 -23.16 8.59 -27.71
CA LYS A 400 -24.00 7.67 -26.90
C LYS A 400 -24.34 8.30 -25.57
N GLU A 401 -25.57 8.09 -25.12
CA GLU A 401 -25.98 8.44 -23.76
C GLU A 401 -25.17 7.63 -22.73
N GLU A 402 -24.95 8.21 -21.56
CA GLU A 402 -24.29 7.52 -20.44
C GLU A 402 -25.07 6.26 -20.08
N VAL A 403 -24.35 5.14 -20.00
CA VAL A 403 -24.91 3.84 -19.62
C VAL A 403 -23.83 3.00 -18.95
N THR A 404 -24.24 2.27 -17.93
CA THR A 404 -23.41 1.30 -17.20
C THR A 404 -23.70 -0.12 -17.65
N TRP A 405 -22.78 -1.06 -17.39
CA TRP A 405 -23.04 -2.47 -17.67
C TRP A 405 -24.19 -3.02 -16.81
N LYS A 406 -24.31 -2.54 -15.57
CA LYS A 406 -25.40 -2.89 -14.67
C LYS A 406 -26.76 -2.52 -15.28
N GLU A 407 -26.91 -1.29 -15.76
CA GLU A 407 -28.17 -0.86 -16.41
C GLU A 407 -28.49 -1.65 -17.67
N ARG A 408 -27.48 -1.99 -18.47
CA ARG A 408 -27.67 -2.89 -19.62
C ARG A 408 -28.15 -4.27 -19.19
N THR A 409 -27.55 -4.83 -18.14
CA THR A 409 -27.92 -6.14 -17.59
C THR A 409 -29.35 -6.11 -17.04
N ASP A 410 -29.71 -5.11 -16.26
CA ASP A 410 -31.05 -4.96 -15.68
C ASP A 410 -32.15 -4.78 -16.76
N LYS A 411 -31.79 -4.23 -17.92
CA LYS A 411 -32.67 -4.10 -19.10
C LYS A 411 -32.63 -5.29 -20.06
N ASP A 412 -31.87 -6.34 -19.74
CA ASP A 412 -31.63 -7.51 -20.61
C ASP A 412 -31.05 -7.11 -22.01
N ASP A 413 -30.30 -6.00 -22.04
CA ASP A 413 -29.60 -5.37 -23.18
C ASP A 413 -28.09 -5.71 -23.20
N ILE A 414 -27.79 -6.99 -23.01
CA ILE A 414 -26.43 -7.53 -23.00
C ILE A 414 -26.24 -8.55 -24.12
N PRO A 415 -25.00 -8.81 -24.57
CA PRO A 415 -24.70 -9.89 -25.50
C PRO A 415 -25.19 -11.26 -25.00
N LYS A 416 -26.01 -11.98 -25.78
CA LYS A 416 -26.57 -13.30 -25.41
C LYS A 416 -26.02 -14.46 -26.22
N THR A 417 -25.32 -14.16 -27.32
CA THR A 417 -24.74 -15.16 -28.21
C THR A 417 -23.31 -14.78 -28.58
N PHE A 418 -22.52 -15.75 -29.06
CA PHE A 418 -21.12 -15.50 -29.44
C PHE A 418 -20.96 -14.44 -30.55
N ASN A 419 -21.98 -14.22 -31.38
CA ASN A 419 -21.97 -13.26 -32.50
C ASN A 419 -22.96 -12.10 -32.30
N ASP A 420 -23.28 -11.79 -31.04
CA ASP A 420 -24.28 -10.78 -30.71
C ASP A 420 -23.81 -9.37 -31.08
N LYS A 421 -24.65 -8.60 -31.79
CA LYS A 421 -24.37 -7.24 -32.26
C LYS A 421 -24.03 -6.25 -31.13
N LEU A 422 -24.43 -6.56 -29.91
CA LEU A 422 -24.16 -5.78 -28.71
C LEU A 422 -22.74 -5.96 -28.16
N ALA A 423 -21.97 -6.91 -28.69
CA ALA A 423 -20.59 -7.16 -28.28
C ALA A 423 -19.66 -6.03 -28.74
N GLY A 424 -18.80 -5.55 -27.83
CA GLY A 424 -17.96 -4.38 -28.08
C GLY A 424 -16.90 -4.54 -29.17
N GLY A 425 -16.56 -5.78 -29.56
CA GLY A 425 -15.56 -6.05 -30.59
C GLY A 425 -16.09 -6.00 -32.03
N ILE A 426 -17.41 -5.87 -32.23
CA ILE A 426 -17.97 -5.90 -33.58
C ILE A 426 -17.61 -4.63 -34.34
N GLY A 427 -17.04 -4.81 -35.53
CA GLY A 427 -16.56 -3.72 -36.38
C GLY A 427 -15.18 -3.17 -35.98
N HIS A 428 -14.57 -3.70 -34.92
CA HIS A 428 -13.19 -3.38 -34.60
C HIS A 428 -12.25 -4.04 -35.60
N PHE A 429 -11.44 -3.24 -36.29
CA PHE A 429 -10.46 -3.77 -37.24
C PHE A 429 -9.39 -4.56 -36.48
N VAL A 430 -9.08 -5.75 -37.00
CA VAL A 430 -7.94 -6.56 -36.56
C VAL A 430 -7.25 -7.07 -37.83
N PRO A 431 -5.92 -6.97 -37.95
CA PRO A 431 -5.20 -7.55 -39.07
C PRO A 431 -5.51 -9.04 -39.22
N LYS A 432 -5.49 -9.55 -40.46
CA LYS A 432 -5.65 -10.99 -40.67
C LYS A 432 -4.40 -11.71 -40.15
N PRO A 433 -4.52 -12.95 -39.63
CA PRO A 433 -3.35 -13.69 -39.19
C PRO A 433 -2.24 -13.81 -40.26
N GLY A 434 -2.61 -13.89 -41.54
CA GLY A 434 -1.64 -13.92 -42.65
C GLY A 434 -0.85 -12.62 -42.86
N ASP A 435 -1.34 -11.49 -42.34
CA ASP A 435 -0.66 -10.20 -42.41
C ASP A 435 0.60 -10.20 -41.53
N ALA A 436 0.69 -11.07 -40.52
CA ALA A 436 1.90 -11.23 -39.70
C ALA A 436 3.14 -11.71 -40.49
N PHE A 437 2.95 -12.24 -41.70
CA PHE A 437 4.04 -12.67 -42.57
C PHE A 437 4.47 -11.59 -43.58
N LYS A 438 3.76 -10.46 -43.65
CA LYS A 438 4.14 -9.35 -44.52
C LYS A 438 5.35 -8.64 -43.91
N LYS A 439 6.46 -8.63 -44.66
CA LYS A 439 7.71 -7.99 -44.27
C LYS A 439 7.70 -6.50 -44.59
#